data_AF-A0A895YMM6-F1
#
_entry.id   AF-A0A895YMM6-F1
#
_cell.length_a   1.000
_cell.length_b   1.000
_cell.length_c   1.000
_cell.angle_alpha   90.00
_cell.angle_beta   90.00
_cell.angle_gamma   90.00
#
_symmetry.space_group_name_H-M   'P 1'
#
loop_
_entity.id
_entity.type
_entity.pdbx_description
1 polymer ?
#
loop_
_entity_poly.entity_id
_entity_poly.type
_entity_poly.pdbx_seq_one_letter_code
_entity_poly.pdbx_strand_id
1 'polypeptide(L)'
;MRTWLVDDVMTTGVATVTADTPYREIADTLVARRVSAVPVLDAEGRVVGVVSATDLMYKVEYGGAEEGHHHHLLAGPRQRQARTKARGGVARQLMSTPAVTIGAGASLSVAARLMDTESVKRLPVTDSDGRLVGVVARSDLLRVYLRPDAEIERDVAEEVLRRTLWVEPDTIRVRSRNGVVTLTGRVDRFSTQQLAVKLTSAVPGVVEVVDRLGFDFDDRRVAAPPVYAAGPFGHP
;
A
#
# COMPACT_ATOMS: atom_id res chain seq x y z
N MET A 1 2.19 15.08 9.27
CA MET A 1 2.54 13.66 9.05
C MET A 1 2.88 13.44 7.60
N ARG A 2 4.14 13.10 7.30
CA ARG A 2 4.58 12.76 5.95
C ARG A 2 3.86 11.49 5.48
N THR A 3 3.10 11.58 4.39
CA THR A 3 2.53 10.41 3.73
C THR A 3 3.61 9.73 2.90
N TRP A 4 3.75 8.41 3.03
CA TRP A 4 4.63 7.64 2.15
C TRP A 4 3.96 7.46 0.79
N LEU A 5 4.71 7.79 -0.24
CA LEU A 5 4.28 7.75 -1.63
C LEU A 5 4.88 6.52 -2.32
N VAL A 6 4.29 6.15 -3.45
CA VAL A 6 4.82 5.11 -4.33
C VAL A 6 6.26 5.43 -4.74
N ASP A 7 6.57 6.70 -5.01
CA ASP A 7 7.91 7.18 -5.36
C ASP A 7 8.97 6.86 -4.28
N ASP A 8 8.59 6.84 -3.00
CA ASP A 8 9.51 6.56 -1.88
C ASP A 8 9.97 5.09 -1.87
N VAL A 9 9.24 4.16 -2.52
CA VAL A 9 9.51 2.71 -2.43
C VAL A 9 9.66 2.01 -3.78
N MET A 10 9.25 2.63 -4.88
CA MET A 10 9.25 2.00 -6.20
C MET A 10 10.66 1.61 -6.66
N THR A 11 10.72 0.59 -7.50
CA THR A 11 11.94 0.22 -8.21
C THR A 11 11.98 0.92 -9.57
N THR A 12 13.07 1.64 -9.84
CA THR A 12 13.36 2.26 -11.14
C THR A 12 14.24 1.35 -12.00
N GLY A 13 14.40 1.66 -13.29
CA GLY A 13 15.23 0.84 -14.20
C GLY A 13 14.68 -0.57 -14.41
N VAL A 14 13.35 -0.68 -14.54
CA VAL A 14 12.65 -1.96 -14.62
C VAL A 14 12.85 -2.60 -15.99
N ALA A 15 12.99 -3.93 -16.01
CA ALA A 15 12.98 -4.68 -17.26
C ALA A 15 11.59 -4.61 -17.93
N THR A 16 11.57 -4.35 -19.23
CA THR A 16 10.35 -4.18 -20.02
C THR A 16 10.44 -4.97 -21.32
N VAL A 17 9.29 -5.23 -21.93
CA VAL A 17 9.17 -5.87 -23.23
C VAL A 17 8.23 -5.07 -24.13
N THR A 18 8.19 -5.36 -25.43
CA THR A 18 7.22 -4.77 -26.36
C THR A 18 6.09 -5.75 -26.65
N ALA A 19 5.01 -5.27 -27.26
CA ALA A 19 3.84 -6.07 -27.61
C ALA A 19 4.18 -7.29 -28.50
N ASP A 20 5.24 -7.20 -29.30
CA ASP A 20 5.68 -8.23 -30.23
C ASP A 20 6.83 -9.10 -29.70
N THR A 21 7.32 -8.85 -28.48
CA THR A 21 8.38 -9.67 -27.87
C THR A 21 7.95 -11.14 -27.79
N PRO A 22 8.76 -12.09 -28.30
CA PRO A 22 8.42 -13.51 -28.27
C PRO A 22 8.40 -14.12 -26.86
N TYR A 23 7.57 -15.14 -26.66
CA TYR A 23 7.42 -15.88 -25.40
C TYR A 23 8.76 -16.24 -24.74
N ARG A 24 9.72 -16.76 -25.54
CA ARG A 24 11.01 -17.20 -25.02
C ARG A 24 11.81 -16.04 -24.43
N GLU A 25 11.85 -14.91 -25.13
CA GLU A 25 12.56 -13.72 -24.67
C GLU A 25 11.91 -13.12 -23.42
N ILE A 26 10.58 -13.16 -23.31
CA ILE A 26 9.87 -12.79 -22.08
C ILE A 26 10.29 -13.71 -20.94
N ALA A 27 10.29 -15.03 -21.15
CA ALA A 27 10.69 -16.01 -20.13
C ALA A 27 12.16 -15.79 -19.70
N ASP A 28 13.06 -15.61 -20.66
CA ASP A 28 14.47 -15.31 -20.42
C ASP A 28 14.63 -14.02 -19.61
N THR A 29 13.85 -12.98 -19.92
CA THR A 29 13.84 -11.71 -19.18
C THR A 29 13.39 -11.90 -17.73
N LEU A 30 12.29 -12.62 -17.49
CA LEU A 30 11.78 -12.88 -16.13
C LEU A 30 12.81 -13.65 -15.29
N VAL A 31 13.43 -14.69 -15.86
CA VAL A 31 14.42 -15.53 -15.17
C VAL A 31 15.72 -14.77 -14.93
N ALA A 32 16.30 -14.17 -15.98
CA ALA A 32 17.60 -13.50 -15.90
C ALA A 32 17.58 -12.30 -14.96
N ARG A 33 16.47 -11.54 -14.97
CA ARG A 33 16.30 -10.38 -14.08
C ARG A 33 15.72 -10.73 -12.72
N ARG A 34 15.39 -12.01 -12.48
CA ARG A 34 14.75 -12.51 -11.25
C ARG A 34 13.49 -11.73 -10.88
N VAL A 35 12.70 -11.38 -11.90
CA VAL A 35 11.42 -10.65 -11.74
C VAL A 35 10.26 -11.57 -12.10
N SER A 36 9.13 -11.38 -11.42
CA SER A 36 7.95 -12.25 -11.59
C SER A 36 6.97 -11.72 -12.65
N ALA A 37 7.18 -10.50 -13.14
CA ALA A 37 6.37 -9.86 -14.15
C ALA A 37 7.15 -8.71 -14.81
N VAL A 38 6.79 -8.39 -16.05
CA VAL A 38 7.36 -7.28 -16.83
C VAL A 38 6.24 -6.43 -17.43
N PRO A 39 6.35 -5.09 -17.39
CA PRO A 39 5.49 -4.21 -18.18
C PRO A 39 5.74 -4.39 -19.68
N VAL A 40 4.66 -4.31 -20.45
CA VAL A 40 4.68 -4.26 -21.91
C VAL A 40 4.51 -2.81 -22.33
N LEU A 41 5.44 -2.29 -23.12
CA LEU A 41 5.43 -0.91 -23.59
C LEU A 41 5.08 -0.81 -25.07
N ASP A 42 4.44 0.31 -25.45
CA ASP A 42 4.34 0.73 -26.85
C ASP A 42 5.61 1.47 -27.34
N ALA A 43 5.58 1.94 -28.58
CA ALA A 43 6.70 2.65 -29.21
C ALA A 43 7.00 4.00 -28.53
N GLU A 44 6.01 4.60 -27.87
CA GLU A 44 6.14 5.86 -27.13
C GLU A 44 6.59 5.66 -25.67
N GLY A 45 6.78 4.41 -25.23
CA GLY A 45 7.18 4.05 -23.87
C GLY A 45 6.04 4.01 -22.86
N ARG A 46 4.78 4.02 -23.32
CA ARG A 46 3.59 3.92 -22.47
C ARG A 46 3.28 2.47 -22.13
N VAL A 47 2.77 2.27 -20.92
CA VAL A 47 2.41 0.92 -20.46
C VAL A 47 1.09 0.49 -21.09
N VAL A 48 1.14 -0.54 -21.95
CA VAL A 48 -0.04 -1.11 -22.62
C VAL A 48 -0.51 -2.43 -22.02
N GLY A 49 0.35 -3.11 -21.26
CA GLY A 49 0.01 -4.37 -20.62
C GLY A 49 1.04 -4.83 -19.60
N VAL A 50 0.76 -5.97 -18.96
CA VAL A 50 1.71 -6.65 -18.06
C VAL A 50 1.70 -8.14 -18.37
N VAL A 51 2.88 -8.75 -18.45
CA VAL A 51 3.05 -10.21 -18.54
C VAL A 51 3.71 -10.71 -17.26
N SER A 52 3.07 -11.66 -16.58
CA SER A 52 3.60 -12.30 -15.38
C SER A 52 4.09 -13.73 -15.65
N ALA A 53 4.92 -14.27 -14.76
CA ALA A 53 5.33 -15.67 -14.82
C ALA A 53 4.12 -16.62 -14.82
N THR A 54 3.04 -16.27 -14.12
CA THR A 54 1.78 -17.03 -14.12
C THR A 54 1.14 -17.08 -15.51
N ASP A 55 1.23 -16.00 -16.29
CA ASP A 55 0.71 -15.98 -17.66
C ASP A 55 1.51 -16.90 -18.60
N LEU A 56 2.81 -17.07 -18.34
CA LEU A 56 3.66 -18.00 -19.09
C LEU A 56 3.44 -19.47 -18.70
N MET A 57 3.11 -19.72 -17.42
CA MET A 57 2.86 -21.08 -16.90
C MET A 57 1.71 -21.79 -17.61
N TYR A 58 0.73 -21.05 -18.15
CA TYR A 58 -0.36 -21.66 -18.93
C TYR A 58 0.16 -22.52 -20.09
N LYS A 59 1.27 -22.13 -20.72
CA LYS A 59 1.85 -22.95 -21.80
C LYS A 59 2.46 -24.26 -21.30
N VAL A 60 2.98 -24.29 -20.06
CA VAL A 60 3.50 -25.51 -19.43
C VAL A 60 2.36 -26.39 -18.95
N GLU A 61 1.36 -25.80 -18.29
CA GLU A 61 0.17 -26.49 -17.77
C GLU A 61 -0.67 -27.15 -18.87
N TYR A 62 -0.74 -26.53 -20.05
CA TYR A 62 -1.51 -27.03 -21.19
C TYR A 62 -0.64 -27.61 -22.33
N GLY A 63 0.69 -27.50 -22.22
CA GLY A 63 1.65 -27.97 -23.24
C GLY A 63 1.99 -29.46 -23.16
N GLY A 64 1.54 -30.16 -22.12
CA GLY A 64 1.63 -31.62 -21.99
C GLY A 64 0.43 -32.38 -22.59
N ALA A 65 -0.52 -31.69 -23.21
CA ALA A 65 -1.74 -32.30 -23.74
C ALA A 65 -1.62 -32.60 -25.25
N GLU A 66 -0.63 -33.40 -25.63
CA GLU A 66 -0.93 -34.48 -26.55
C GLU A 66 -1.34 -35.66 -25.66
N GLU A 67 -2.56 -36.17 -25.85
CA GLU A 67 -3.17 -37.30 -25.11
C GLU A 67 -3.72 -37.00 -23.69
N GLY A 68 -4.99 -36.57 -23.61
CA GLY A 68 -5.70 -36.56 -22.34
C GLY A 68 -7.06 -35.90 -22.37
N HIS A 69 -8.06 -36.61 -22.89
CA HIS A 69 -9.46 -36.22 -22.87
C HIS A 69 -10.01 -36.15 -21.44
N HIS A 70 -10.01 -34.96 -20.82
CA HIS A 70 -10.95 -34.65 -19.75
C HIS A 70 -11.74 -33.40 -20.12
N HIS A 71 -12.87 -33.65 -20.75
CA HIS A 71 -13.93 -32.68 -20.99
C HIS A 71 -14.45 -32.15 -19.66
N HIS A 72 -13.85 -31.07 -19.15
CA HIS A 72 -14.64 -30.14 -18.34
C HIS A 72 -15.51 -29.34 -19.31
N LEU A 73 -16.72 -29.87 -19.56
CA LEU A 73 -17.79 -29.25 -20.35
C LEU A 73 -18.19 -27.87 -19.80
N LEU A 74 -17.77 -27.55 -18.57
CA LEU A 74 -17.96 -26.29 -17.88
C LEU A 74 -16.62 -25.60 -17.59
N ALA A 75 -15.88 -25.21 -18.63
CA ALA A 75 -14.71 -24.35 -18.47
C ALA A 75 -15.16 -22.93 -18.10
N GLY A 76 -14.94 -22.52 -16.85
CA GLY A 76 -15.22 -21.15 -16.40
C GLY A 76 -14.41 -20.11 -17.19
N PRO A 77 -14.77 -18.81 -17.10
CA PRO A 77 -14.13 -17.73 -17.87
C PRO A 77 -12.60 -17.70 -17.75
N ARG A 78 -12.08 -17.95 -16.54
CA ARG A 78 -10.63 -18.03 -16.26
C ARG A 78 -9.93 -19.12 -17.06
N GLN A 79 -10.56 -20.27 -17.23
CA GLN A 79 -9.98 -21.44 -17.89
C GLN A 79 -9.99 -21.28 -19.42
N ARG A 80 -10.96 -20.54 -19.98
CA ARG A 80 -10.94 -20.11 -21.38
C ARG A 80 -9.79 -19.13 -21.65
N GLN A 81 -9.60 -18.13 -20.79
CA GLN A 81 -8.51 -17.17 -20.92
C GLN A 81 -7.13 -17.84 -20.84
N ALA A 82 -6.97 -18.78 -19.90
CA ALA A 82 -5.77 -19.59 -19.75
C ALA A 82 -5.42 -20.37 -21.04
N ARG A 83 -6.42 -21.03 -21.66
CA ARG A 83 -6.23 -21.74 -22.94
C ARG A 83 -5.83 -20.83 -24.10
N THR A 84 -6.39 -19.62 -24.17
CA THR A 84 -6.02 -18.64 -25.19
C THR A 84 -4.57 -18.19 -25.00
N LYS A 85 -4.17 -17.85 -23.77
CA LYS A 85 -2.79 -17.45 -23.45
C LYS A 85 -1.79 -18.59 -23.67
N ALA A 86 -2.15 -19.85 -23.40
CA ALA A 86 -1.29 -21.01 -23.66
C ALA A 86 -0.87 -21.16 -25.14
N ARG A 87 -1.69 -20.66 -26.08
CA ARG A 87 -1.40 -20.62 -27.52
C ARG A 87 -0.62 -19.38 -27.94
N GLY A 88 -0.43 -18.42 -27.04
CA GLY A 88 0.27 -17.16 -27.30
C GLY A 88 1.75 -17.37 -27.58
N GLY A 89 2.23 -16.78 -28.67
CA GLY A 89 3.64 -16.76 -29.06
C GLY A 89 4.38 -15.48 -28.67
N VAL A 90 3.64 -14.39 -28.38
CA VAL A 90 4.17 -13.03 -28.18
C VAL A 90 3.46 -12.31 -27.04
N ALA A 91 4.07 -11.24 -26.49
CA ALA A 91 3.59 -10.52 -25.32
C ALA A 91 2.13 -10.08 -25.41
N ARG A 92 1.68 -9.51 -26.53
CA ARG A 92 0.28 -9.04 -26.72
C ARG A 92 -0.78 -10.14 -26.58
N GLN A 93 -0.40 -11.40 -26.80
CA GLN A 93 -1.29 -12.55 -26.66
C GLN A 93 -1.27 -13.14 -25.23
N LEU A 94 -0.25 -12.78 -24.44
CA LEU A 94 0.01 -13.30 -23.09
C LEU A 94 -0.37 -12.28 -22.00
N MET A 95 -0.30 -10.99 -22.33
CA MET A 95 -0.46 -9.92 -21.37
C MET A 95 -1.90 -9.78 -20.86
N SER A 96 -2.00 -9.22 -19.66
CA SER A 96 -3.25 -8.63 -19.18
C SER A 96 -3.34 -7.19 -19.68
N THR A 97 -4.49 -6.84 -20.26
CA THR A 97 -4.76 -5.53 -20.87
C THR A 97 -6.18 -5.07 -20.53
N PRO A 98 -6.42 -3.77 -20.27
CA PRO A 98 -5.40 -2.73 -20.07
C PRO A 98 -4.56 -3.01 -18.82
N ALA A 99 -3.34 -2.47 -18.78
CA ALA A 99 -2.53 -2.53 -17.56
C ALA A 99 -3.19 -1.71 -16.45
N VAL A 100 -3.27 -2.29 -15.26
CA VAL A 100 -3.57 -1.53 -14.04
C VAL A 100 -2.30 -0.81 -13.61
N THR A 101 -2.28 0.52 -13.66
CA THR A 101 -1.12 1.35 -13.32
C THR A 101 -1.41 2.28 -12.15
N ILE A 102 -0.36 2.91 -11.62
CA ILE A 102 -0.46 3.88 -10.52
C ILE A 102 0.50 5.05 -10.73
N GLY A 103 0.15 6.26 -10.27
CA GLY A 103 1.05 7.41 -10.30
C GLY A 103 2.09 7.37 -9.18
N ALA A 104 3.30 7.90 -9.43
CA ALA A 104 4.37 7.97 -8.44
C ALA A 104 3.99 8.77 -7.17
N GLY A 105 3.13 9.78 -7.33
CA GLY A 105 2.61 10.60 -6.21
C GLY A 105 1.47 9.97 -5.41
N ALA A 106 1.03 8.75 -5.73
CA ALA A 106 -0.03 8.08 -4.97
C ALA A 106 0.50 7.58 -3.61
N SER A 107 -0.38 7.50 -2.60
CA SER A 107 0.01 6.92 -1.31
C SER A 107 0.16 5.40 -1.37
N LEU A 108 0.96 4.84 -0.46
CA LEU A 108 1.10 3.38 -0.36
C LEU A 108 -0.21 2.67 0.00
N SER A 109 -1.10 3.32 0.75
CA SER A 109 -2.43 2.78 1.06
C SER A 109 -3.33 2.69 -0.18
N VAL A 110 -3.26 3.67 -1.07
CA VAL A 110 -3.94 3.63 -2.37
C VAL A 110 -3.35 2.51 -3.23
N ALA A 111 -2.02 2.37 -3.26
CA ALA A 111 -1.36 1.28 -3.98
C ALA A 111 -1.77 -0.10 -3.46
N ALA A 112 -1.79 -0.30 -2.14
CA ALA A 112 -2.18 -1.56 -1.50
C ALA A 112 -3.63 -1.92 -1.84
N ARG A 113 -4.55 -0.95 -1.73
CA ARG A 113 -5.97 -1.15 -2.05
C ARG A 113 -6.18 -1.48 -3.52
N LEU A 114 -5.46 -0.81 -4.41
CA LEU A 114 -5.53 -1.08 -5.85
C LEU A 114 -5.02 -2.50 -6.17
N MET A 115 -3.89 -2.91 -5.59
CA MET A 115 -3.36 -4.27 -5.74
C MET A 115 -4.33 -5.34 -5.27
N ASP A 116 -5.01 -5.12 -4.14
CA ASP A 116 -6.00 -6.05 -3.59
C ASP A 116 -7.25 -6.13 -4.49
N THR A 117 -7.82 -4.97 -4.83
CA THR A 117 -9.04 -4.86 -5.64
C THR A 117 -8.86 -5.50 -7.02
N GLU A 118 -7.74 -5.22 -7.67
CA GLU A 118 -7.41 -5.74 -9.01
C GLU A 118 -6.75 -7.12 -8.96
N SER A 119 -6.53 -7.68 -7.76
CA SER A 119 -5.85 -8.96 -7.54
C SER A 119 -4.46 -9.05 -8.22
N VAL A 120 -3.75 -7.93 -8.30
CA VAL A 120 -2.42 -7.84 -8.89
C VAL A 120 -1.34 -7.76 -7.82
N LYS A 121 -0.20 -8.42 -8.06
CA LYS A 121 0.92 -8.45 -7.09
C LYS A 121 1.87 -7.26 -7.25
N ARG A 122 1.78 -6.56 -8.38
CA ARG A 122 2.68 -5.47 -8.80
C ARG A 122 1.90 -4.48 -9.64
N LEU A 123 2.29 -3.22 -9.58
CA LEU A 123 1.74 -2.13 -10.38
C LEU A 123 2.89 -1.43 -11.13
N PRO A 124 2.80 -1.29 -12.46
CA PRO A 124 3.58 -0.30 -13.20
C PRO A 124 3.26 1.09 -12.67
N VAL A 125 4.31 1.84 -12.37
CA VAL A 125 4.23 3.24 -11.96
C VAL A 125 4.42 4.09 -13.19
N THR A 126 3.48 5.00 -13.45
CA THR A 126 3.50 5.86 -14.63
C THR A 126 3.49 7.34 -14.29
N ASP A 127 4.00 8.15 -15.20
CA ASP A 127 3.79 9.61 -15.18
C ASP A 127 2.39 10.00 -15.68
N SER A 128 2.15 11.30 -15.84
CA SER A 128 0.90 11.84 -16.36
C SER A 128 0.61 11.48 -17.82
N ASP A 129 1.64 11.14 -18.59
CA ASP A 129 1.55 10.77 -20.01
C ASP A 129 1.41 9.25 -20.20
N GLY A 130 1.35 8.50 -19.09
CA GLY A 130 1.24 7.04 -19.09
C GLY A 130 2.56 6.30 -19.34
N ARG A 131 3.69 7.03 -19.34
CA ARG A 131 5.02 6.44 -19.54
C ARG A 131 5.49 5.76 -18.26
N LEU A 132 6.17 4.63 -18.42
CA LEU A 132 6.71 3.88 -17.29
C LEU A 132 7.85 4.66 -16.60
N VAL A 133 7.69 4.92 -15.30
CA VAL A 133 8.75 5.52 -14.46
C VAL A 133 9.28 4.53 -13.41
N GLY A 134 8.53 3.47 -13.09
CA GLY A 134 8.96 2.45 -12.15
C GLY A 134 7.98 1.29 -12.01
N VAL A 135 8.22 0.39 -11.06
CA VAL A 135 7.28 -0.66 -10.64
C VAL A 135 7.28 -0.73 -9.12
N VAL A 136 6.10 -0.93 -8.54
CA VAL A 136 5.92 -1.23 -7.12
C VAL A 136 5.29 -2.60 -6.94
N ALA A 137 5.87 -3.43 -6.09
CA ALA A 137 5.36 -4.74 -5.69
C ALA A 137 4.78 -4.70 -4.27
N ARG A 138 3.95 -5.67 -3.91
CA ARG A 138 3.43 -5.80 -2.53
C ARG A 138 4.54 -5.83 -1.48
N SER A 139 5.67 -6.45 -1.78
CA SER A 139 6.85 -6.48 -0.89
C SER A 139 7.43 -5.08 -0.64
N ASP A 140 7.37 -4.21 -1.65
CA ASP A 140 7.94 -2.87 -1.56
C ASP A 140 7.09 -1.98 -0.64
N LEU A 141 5.77 -2.21 -0.62
CA LEU A 141 4.85 -1.54 0.31
C LEU A 141 5.15 -1.85 1.78
N LEU A 142 5.80 -2.99 2.06
CA LEU A 142 6.20 -3.38 3.42
C LEU A 142 7.48 -2.69 3.91
N ARG A 143 8.23 -2.02 3.03
CA ARG A 143 9.49 -1.33 3.40
C ARG A 143 9.31 -0.25 4.46
N VAL A 144 8.11 0.32 4.59
CA VAL A 144 7.75 1.26 5.66
C VAL A 144 7.99 0.68 7.06
N TYR A 145 7.90 -0.63 7.22
CA TYR A 145 8.13 -1.31 8.49
C TYR A 145 9.60 -1.68 8.73
N LEU A 146 10.50 -1.41 7.78
CA LEU A 146 11.94 -1.59 7.92
C LEU A 146 12.65 -0.31 8.38
N ARG A 147 11.88 0.72 8.76
CA ARG A 147 12.43 1.98 9.26
C ARG A 147 13.11 1.77 10.61
N PRO A 148 14.24 2.46 10.87
CA PRO A 148 14.83 2.47 12.21
C PRO A 148 13.85 3.03 13.23
N ASP A 149 13.75 2.40 14.39
CA ASP A 149 12.89 2.83 15.49
C ASP A 149 13.11 4.30 15.88
N ALA A 150 14.37 4.78 15.80
CA ALA A 150 14.71 6.17 16.08
C ALA A 150 14.06 7.18 15.12
N GLU A 151 13.77 6.79 13.88
CA GLU A 151 13.01 7.64 12.96
C GLU A 151 11.52 7.68 13.31
N ILE A 152 10.96 6.53 13.71
CA ILE A 152 9.58 6.44 14.18
C ILE A 152 9.40 7.32 15.43
N GLU A 153 10.31 7.21 16.41
CA GLU A 153 10.32 8.05 17.61
C GLU A 153 10.32 9.55 17.26
N ARG A 154 11.17 9.96 16.32
CA ARG A 154 11.28 11.35 15.87
C ARG A 154 10.01 11.84 15.20
N ASP A 155 9.45 11.05 14.29
CA ASP A 155 8.21 11.42 13.58
C ASP A 155 7.05 11.57 14.55
N VAL A 156 6.91 10.67 15.52
CA VAL A 156 5.87 10.77 16.56
C VAL A 156 6.07 12.04 17.40
N ALA A 157 7.29 12.31 17.87
CA ALA A 157 7.57 13.48 18.69
C ALA A 157 7.31 14.81 17.95
N GLU A 158 7.83 14.95 16.73
CA GLU A 158 7.74 16.21 15.98
C GLU A 158 6.39 16.39 15.27
N GLU A 159 5.89 15.36 14.57
CA GLU A 159 4.69 15.50 13.74
C GLU A 159 3.40 15.34 14.54
N VAL A 160 3.37 14.39 15.48
CA VAL A 160 2.15 14.11 16.26
C VAL A 160 2.09 15.02 17.47
N LEU A 161 3.06 14.92 18.39
CA LEU A 161 2.99 15.61 19.68
C LEU A 161 3.14 17.12 19.50
N ARG A 162 4.24 17.57 18.89
CA ARG A 162 4.55 18.99 18.80
C ARG A 162 3.69 19.75 17.79
N ARG A 163 3.59 19.26 16.56
CA ARG A 163 2.89 19.98 15.47
C ARG A 163 1.38 19.82 15.50
N THR A 164 0.87 18.63 15.81
CA THR A 164 -0.57 18.32 15.69
C THR A 164 -1.31 18.47 17.02
N LEU A 165 -0.69 18.09 18.13
CA LEU A 165 -1.32 18.15 19.45
C LEU A 165 -0.84 19.33 20.31
N TRP A 166 0.17 20.08 19.86
CA TRP A 166 0.80 21.16 20.62
C TRP A 166 1.23 20.75 22.03
N VAL A 167 1.63 19.48 22.18
CA VAL A 167 2.18 18.94 23.42
C VAL A 167 3.69 19.09 23.35
N GLU A 168 4.28 19.69 24.39
CA GLU A 168 5.73 19.79 24.49
C GLU A 168 6.34 18.38 24.56
N PRO A 169 7.25 18.01 23.63
CA PRO A 169 7.83 16.66 23.55
C PRO A 169 8.45 16.18 24.87
N ASP A 170 8.89 17.10 25.73
CA ASP A 170 9.51 16.76 27.01
C ASP A 170 8.52 16.20 28.05
N THR A 171 7.22 16.46 27.87
CA THR A 171 6.16 15.96 28.77
C THR A 171 5.75 14.51 28.48
N ILE A 172 6.03 14.04 27.25
CA ILE A 172 5.73 12.69 26.80
C ILE A 172 6.99 12.06 26.21
N ARG A 173 7.52 11.07 26.92
CA ARG A 173 8.57 10.21 26.40
C ARG A 173 7.98 9.24 25.36
N VAL A 174 8.54 9.30 24.16
CA VAL A 174 8.28 8.36 23.07
C VAL A 174 9.44 7.36 22.99
N ARG A 175 9.14 6.06 22.94
CA ARG A 175 10.11 5.01 22.66
C ARG A 175 9.55 4.03 21.62
N SER A 176 10.35 3.64 20.64
CA SER A 176 9.98 2.63 19.64
C SER A 176 10.91 1.43 19.74
N ARG A 177 10.35 0.22 19.64
CA ARG A 177 11.11 -1.02 19.51
C ARG A 177 10.40 -1.97 18.55
N ASN A 178 11.03 -2.29 17.43
CA ASN A 178 10.44 -3.07 16.35
C ASN A 178 9.07 -2.53 15.90
N GLY A 179 8.94 -1.20 15.81
CA GLY A 179 7.68 -0.53 15.46
C GLY A 179 6.61 -0.49 16.56
N VAL A 180 6.87 -1.05 17.75
CA VAL A 180 5.99 -0.90 18.92
C VAL A 180 6.35 0.40 19.64
N VAL A 181 5.45 1.38 19.57
CA VAL A 181 5.66 2.71 20.18
C VAL A 181 5.05 2.74 21.58
N THR A 182 5.85 3.00 22.58
CA THR A 182 5.40 3.26 23.96
C THR A 182 5.36 4.77 24.20
N LEU A 183 4.18 5.28 24.57
CA LEU A 183 3.99 6.66 25.00
C LEU A 183 3.94 6.68 26.53
N THR A 184 4.80 7.44 27.19
CA THR A 184 4.83 7.54 28.66
C THR A 184 4.94 8.99 29.08
N GLY A 185 4.10 9.43 30.02
CA GLY A 185 4.07 10.83 30.45
C GLY A 185 2.69 11.24 30.92
N ARG A 186 2.41 12.55 30.88
CA ARG A 186 1.10 13.09 31.21
C ARG A 186 0.64 14.10 30.17
N VAL A 187 -0.66 14.14 29.96
CA VAL A 187 -1.37 15.16 29.17
C VAL A 187 -2.39 15.89 30.04
N ASP A 188 -2.87 17.02 29.55
CA ASP A 188 -3.88 17.81 30.23
C ASP A 188 -5.24 17.07 30.31
N ARG A 189 -5.66 16.42 29.23
CA ARG A 189 -7.01 15.85 29.07
C ARG A 189 -7.02 14.40 28.61
N PHE A 190 -8.07 13.67 29.00
CA PHE A 190 -8.35 12.33 28.51
C PHE A 190 -8.48 12.29 26.98
N SER A 191 -9.17 13.26 26.38
CA SER A 191 -9.29 13.35 24.92
C SER A 191 -7.94 13.49 24.21
N THR A 192 -7.01 14.29 24.76
CA THR A 192 -5.64 14.46 24.25
C THR A 192 -4.88 13.14 24.24
N GLN A 193 -4.99 12.34 25.31
CA GLN A 193 -4.38 11.01 25.39
C GLN A 193 -4.91 10.09 24.27
N GLN A 194 -6.23 10.04 24.09
CA GLN A 194 -6.84 9.20 23.05
C GLN A 194 -6.41 9.63 21.64
N LEU A 195 -6.30 10.94 21.40
CA LEU A 195 -5.80 11.47 20.13
C LEU A 195 -4.32 11.16 19.93
N ALA A 196 -3.49 11.26 20.97
CA ALA A 196 -2.07 10.89 20.90
C ALA A 196 -1.90 9.44 20.47
N VAL A 197 -2.64 8.51 21.08
CA VAL A 197 -2.63 7.08 20.69
C VAL A 197 -3.08 6.92 19.24
N LYS A 198 -4.24 7.48 18.88
CA LYS A 198 -4.82 7.33 17.53
C LYS A 198 -3.92 7.88 16.43
N LEU A 199 -3.35 9.06 16.61
CA LEU A 199 -2.47 9.69 15.63
C LEU A 199 -1.12 8.99 15.54
N THR A 200 -0.58 8.51 16.67
CA THR A 200 0.64 7.70 16.69
C THR A 200 0.45 6.41 15.90
N SER A 201 -0.69 5.72 16.04
CA SER A 201 -1.01 4.53 15.25
C SER A 201 -1.09 4.77 13.74
N ALA A 202 -1.26 6.03 13.30
CA ALA A 202 -1.25 6.39 11.89
C ALA A 202 0.17 6.71 11.36
N VAL A 203 1.19 6.76 12.22
CA VAL A 203 2.57 7.04 11.80
C VAL A 203 3.12 5.83 11.01
N PRO A 204 3.64 6.06 9.79
CA PRO A 204 4.25 5.01 8.99
C PRO A 204 5.40 4.30 9.73
N GLY A 205 5.26 2.98 9.91
CA GLY A 205 6.22 2.12 10.61
C GLY A 205 5.75 1.70 12.01
N VAL A 206 4.72 2.37 12.55
CA VAL A 206 4.08 1.96 13.80
C VAL A 206 3.24 0.70 13.58
N VAL A 207 3.53 -0.33 14.37
CA VAL A 207 2.81 -1.61 14.39
C VAL A 207 1.77 -1.60 15.51
N GLU A 208 2.14 -1.08 16.67
CA GLU A 208 1.30 -1.03 17.87
C GLU A 208 1.67 0.20 18.71
N VAL A 209 0.69 0.74 19.44
CA VAL A 209 0.91 1.79 20.42
C VAL A 209 0.57 1.28 21.82
N VAL A 210 1.57 1.25 22.69
CA VAL A 210 1.43 0.96 24.11
C VAL A 210 1.21 2.27 24.85
N ASP A 211 -0.02 2.49 25.29
CA ASP A 211 -0.43 3.68 26.04
C ASP A 211 -0.08 3.55 27.53
N ARG A 212 0.84 4.39 28.01
CA ARG A 212 1.15 4.60 29.43
C ARG A 212 1.05 6.08 29.81
N LEU A 213 0.18 6.82 29.13
CA LEU A 213 -0.10 8.21 29.44
C LEU A 213 -1.07 8.31 30.61
N GLY A 214 -0.81 9.26 31.51
CA GLY A 214 -1.80 9.77 32.44
C GLY A 214 -2.44 11.05 31.90
N PHE A 215 -3.56 11.44 32.49
CA PHE A 215 -4.23 12.71 32.21
C PHE A 215 -4.57 13.46 33.50
N ASP A 216 -4.62 14.78 33.44
CA ASP A 216 -4.99 15.63 34.58
C ASP A 216 -6.50 15.79 34.72
N PHE A 217 -7.26 15.85 33.61
CA PHE A 217 -8.71 16.04 33.60
C PHE A 217 -9.45 15.07 32.66
N ASP A 218 -10.51 14.42 33.15
CA ASP A 218 -11.42 13.60 32.32
C ASP A 218 -12.53 14.46 31.71
N ASP A 219 -12.26 14.98 30.52
CA ASP A 219 -13.17 15.86 29.77
C ASP A 219 -14.35 15.14 29.09
N ARG A 220 -14.50 13.82 29.28
CA ARG A 220 -15.74 13.10 28.90
C ARG A 220 -16.87 13.35 29.90
N ARG A 221 -16.51 13.68 31.14
CA ARG A 221 -17.47 13.95 32.21
C ARG A 221 -17.72 15.45 32.28
N VAL A 222 -18.49 15.96 31.34
CA VAL A 222 -19.07 17.30 31.47
C VAL A 222 -20.06 17.23 32.63
N ALA A 223 -19.69 17.76 33.79
CA ALA A 223 -20.69 18.13 34.78
C ALA A 223 -21.64 19.09 34.04
N ALA A 224 -22.93 18.74 33.97
CA ALA A 224 -23.93 19.62 33.40
C ALA A 224 -23.67 21.03 33.93
N PRO A 225 -23.68 22.07 33.06
CA PRO A 225 -23.48 23.43 33.54
C PRO A 225 -24.43 23.63 34.74
N PRO A 226 -23.96 24.22 35.86
CA PRO A 226 -24.83 24.45 36.99
C PRO A 226 -26.04 25.16 36.42
N VAL A 227 -27.21 24.51 36.51
CA VAL A 227 -28.47 25.12 36.09
C VAL A 227 -28.47 26.44 36.81
N TYR A 228 -28.40 27.55 36.07
CA TYR A 228 -28.71 28.85 36.65
C TYR A 228 -30.14 28.69 37.11
N ALA A 229 -30.32 28.37 38.40
CA ALA A 229 -31.59 28.44 39.05
C ALA A 229 -31.99 29.90 38.89
N ALA A 230 -32.82 30.16 37.89
CA ALA A 230 -33.40 31.46 37.67
C ALA A 230 -34.11 31.82 38.97
N GLY A 231 -33.49 32.76 39.67
CA GLY A 231 -34.01 33.38 40.88
C GLY A 231 -35.28 34.18 40.60
N PRO A 232 -35.77 34.88 41.62
CA PRO A 232 -37.18 34.93 41.99
C PRO A 232 -37.95 36.04 41.28
N PHE A 233 -37.94 36.07 39.95
CA PHE A 233 -38.85 36.95 39.20
C PHE A 233 -40.15 36.23 38.90
N GLY A 234 -40.89 36.00 39.98
CA GLY A 234 -42.33 35.85 39.91
C GLY A 234 -43.01 37.21 39.81
N HIS A 235 -44.04 37.26 38.97
CA HIS A 235 -45.16 38.21 38.95
C HIS A 235 -44.99 39.58 38.26
N PRO A 236 -46.10 40.20 37.80
CA PRO A 236 -47.53 39.90 38.04
C PRO A 236 -48.18 38.96 37.04
#